data_AF-A0A0Q9Y9R3-F1
#
_entry.id   AF-A0A0Q9Y9R3-F1
#
_cell.length_a   1.000
_cell.length_b   1.000
_cell.length_c   1.000
_cell.angle_alpha   90.00
_cell.angle_beta   90.00
_cell.angle_gamma   90.00
#
_symmetry.space_group_name_H-M   'P 1'
#
loop_
_entity.id
_entity.type
_entity.pdbx_description
1 polymer ?
#
loop_
_entity_poly.entity_id
_entity_poly.type
_entity_poly.pdbx_seq_one_letter_code
_entity_poly.pdbx_strand_id
1 'polypeptide(L)' 'MKDGMSGKDFFALAFGSMIGIGWVISIPAWMSAAGSIGAIIAILVTMLMIIPIGFVYGELTHPA' A
#
# COMPACT_ATOMS: atom_id res chain seq x y z
N MET A 1 -18.89 -24.83 -4.87
CA MET A 1 -18.76 -23.39 -4.52
C MET A 1 -17.29 -23.12 -4.41
N LYS A 2 -16.71 -22.21 -5.22
CA LYS A 2 -15.27 -21.97 -5.21
C LYS A 2 -14.93 -21.28 -3.88
N ASP A 3 -14.04 -21.88 -3.10
CA ASP A 3 -13.59 -21.35 -1.83
C ASP A 3 -13.19 -19.87 -1.99
N GLY A 4 -13.64 -19.03 -1.05
CA GLY A 4 -13.33 -17.60 -1.06
C GLY A 4 -11.83 -17.35 -1.14
N MET A 5 -11.44 -16.20 -1.70
CA MET A 5 -10.04 -15.81 -1.85
C MET A 5 -9.28 -16.04 -0.53
N SER A 6 -8.16 -16.74 -0.60
CA SER A 6 -7.31 -16.94 0.57
C SER A 6 -6.77 -15.58 1.03
N GLY A 7 -6.46 -15.41 2.32
CA GLY A 7 -5.88 -14.16 2.83
C GLY A 7 -4.59 -13.73 2.11
N LYS A 8 -3.84 -14.71 1.57
CA LYS A 8 -2.66 -14.46 0.72
C LYS A 8 -3.04 -13.89 -0.65
N ASP A 9 -4.12 -14.39 -1.25
CA ASP A 9 -4.62 -13.90 -2.54
C ASP A 9 -5.18 -12.49 -2.39
N PHE A 10 -5.86 -12.22 -1.26
CA PHE A 10 -6.34 -10.88 -0.92
C PHE A 10 -5.18 -9.89 -0.71
N PHE A 11 -4.12 -10.30 0.00
CA PHE A 11 -2.92 -9.47 0.17
C PHE A 11 -2.24 -9.19 -1.17
N ALA A 12 -2.07 -10.21 -2.02
CA ALA A 12 -1.47 -10.05 -3.34
C ALA A 12 -2.30 -9.09 -4.23
N LEU A 13 -3.63 -9.18 -4.17
CA LEU A 13 -4.53 -8.27 -4.87
C LEU A 13 -4.43 -6.83 -4.34
N ALA A 14 -4.51 -6.65 -3.02
CA ALA A 14 -4.41 -5.34 -2.38
C ALA A 14 -3.05 -4.70 -2.68
N PHE A 15 -1.96 -5.44 -2.52
CA PHE A 15 -0.61 -4.97 -2.80
C PHE A 15 -0.42 -4.61 -4.28
N GLY A 16 -0.87 -5.48 -5.21
CA GLY A 16 -0.79 -5.23 -6.65
C GLY A 16 -1.64 -4.02 -7.09
N SER A 17 -2.77 -3.76 -6.43
CA SER A 17 -3.60 -2.57 -6.69
C SER A 17 -2.93 -1.27 -6.21
N MET A 18 -2.13 -1.35 -5.15
CA MET A 18 -1.46 -0.20 -4.54
C MET A 18 -0.16 0.13 -5.26
N ILE A 19 0.62 -0.88 -5.66
CA ILE A 19 1.89 -0.75 -6.38
C ILE A 19 1.64 -0.98 -7.88
N GLY A 20 0.94 -0.04 -8.51
CA GLY A 20 0.66 -0.07 -9.95
C GLY A 20 1.80 0.48 -10.81
N ILE A 21 1.59 0.47 -12.14
CA ILE A 21 2.54 1.03 -13.12
C ILE A 21 2.89 2.50 -12.86
N GLY A 22 1.97 3.27 -12.26
CA GLY A 22 2.17 4.67 -11.90
C GLY A 22 3.34 4.88 -10.93
N TRP A 23 3.65 3.89 -10.09
CA TRP A 23 4.78 3.95 -9.17
C TRP A 23 6.09 3.94 -9.94
N VAL A 24 6.26 3.01 -10.89
CA VAL A 24 7.48 2.84 -11.70
C VAL A 24 7.80 4.10 -12.49
N ILE A 25 6.77 4.76 -13.04
CA ILE A 25 6.92 6.01 -13.80
C ILE A 25 7.25 7.19 -12.88
N SER A 26 6.85 7.14 -11.61
CA SER A 26 7.05 8.22 -10.64
C SER A 26 8.39 8.14 -9.89
N ILE A 27 9.03 6.96 -9.82
CA ILE A 27 10.34 6.80 -9.15
C ILE A 27 11.38 7.82 -9.64
N PRO A 28 11.59 8.05 -10.95
CA PRO A 28 12.56 9.04 -11.42
C PRO A 28 12.22 10.46 -10.96
N ALA A 29 10.93 10.82 -10.92
CA ALA A 29 10.49 12.13 -10.45
C ALA A 29 10.76 12.32 -8.95
N TRP A 30 10.50 11.30 -8.14
CA TRP A 30 10.75 11.35 -6.70
C TRP A 30 12.24 11.39 -6.36
N MET A 31 13.03 10.59 -7.07
CA MET A 31 14.49 10.60 -6.94
C MET A 31 15.06 11.94 -7.38
N SER A 32 14.55 12.55 -8.45
CA SER A 32 15.02 13.87 -8.89
C SER A 32 14.61 14.99 -7.94
N ALA A 33 13.47 14.87 -7.25
CA ALA A 33 12.97 15.90 -6.34
C ALA A 33 13.63 15.88 -4.96
N ALA A 34 13.80 14.70 -4.36
CA ALA A 34 14.24 14.55 -2.96
C ALA A 34 15.53 13.74 -2.77
N GLY A 35 16.11 13.22 -3.86
CA GLY A 35 17.20 12.24 -3.82
C GLY A 35 16.74 10.86 -3.35
N SER A 36 17.64 9.88 -3.44
CA SER A 36 17.33 8.48 -3.09
C SER A 36 16.91 8.30 -1.62
N ILE A 37 17.57 9.03 -0.71
CA ILE A 37 17.29 8.95 0.73
C ILE A 37 15.94 9.61 1.06
N GLY A 38 15.63 10.75 0.45
CA GLY A 38 14.34 11.43 0.65
C GLY A 38 13.16 10.57 0.18
N ALA A 39 13.31 9.88 -0.96
CA ALA A 39 12.30 8.95 -1.44
C ALA A 39 12.07 7.78 -0.48
N ILE A 40 13.15 7.17 0.05
CA ILE A 40 13.04 6.07 1.02
C ILE A 40 12.30 6.53 2.30
N ILE A 41 12.65 7.70 2.84
CA ILE A 41 12.01 8.25 4.04
C ILE A 41 10.53 8.54 3.78
N ALA A 42 10.21 9.17 2.64
CA ALA A 42 8.82 9.46 2.26
C ALA A 42 7.97 8.19 2.16
N ILE A 43 8.53 7.11 1.61
CA ILE A 43 7.87 5.79 1.52
C ILE A 43 7.63 5.21 2.92
N LEU A 44 8.63 5.24 3.81
CA LEU A 44 8.50 4.73 5.17
C LEU A 44 7.45 5.49 5.98
N VAL A 45 7.45 6.83 5.89
CA VAL A 45 6.45 7.67 6.55
C VAL A 45 5.05 7.39 6.01
N THR A 46 4.91 7.24 4.69
CA THR A 46 3.62 6.90 4.06
C THR A 46 3.14 5.53 4.53
N MET A 47 4.03 4.54 4.64
CA MET A 47 3.69 3.21 5.14
C MET A 47 3.16 3.25 6.58
N LEU A 48 3.81 4.01 7.46
CA LEU A 48 3.37 4.18 8.85
C LEU A 48 2.02 4.90 8.94
N MET A 49 1.79 5.91 8.11
CA MET A 49 0.54 6.68 8.07
C MET A 49 -0.68 5.84 7.66
N ILE A 50 -0.48 4.78 6.87
CA ILE A 50 -1.58 3.93 6.37
C ILE A 50 -2.04 2.89 7.40
N ILE A 51 -1.22 2.56 8.40
CA ILE A 51 -1.56 1.60 9.47
C ILE A 51 -2.86 1.96 10.21
N PRO A 52 -3.04 3.18 10.76
CA PRO A 52 -4.26 3.54 11.48
C PRO A 52 -5.49 3.51 10.56
N ILE A 53 -5.32 3.85 9.27
CA ILE A 53 -6.41 3.79 8.28
C ILE A 53 -6.89 2.35 8.10
N GLY A 54 -5.95 1.40 7.97
CA GLY A 54 -6.27 -0.03 7.88
C GLY A 54 -7.00 -0.55 9.13
N PHE A 55 -6.63 -0.07 10.32
CA PHE A 55 -7.31 -0.40 11.57
C PHE A 55 -8.78 0.05 11.55
N VAL A 56 -9.05 1.30 11.16
CA VAL A 56 -10.42 1.83 11.09
C VAL A 56 -11.27 1.05 10.08
N TYR A 57 -10.74 0.73 8.90
CA TYR A 57 -11.47 -0.08 7.93
C TYR A 57 -11.70 -1.53 8.43
N GLY A 58 -10.75 -2.08 9.18
CA GLY A 58 -10.90 -3.39 9.83
C GLY A 58 -11.99 -3.41 10.90
N GLU A 59 -12.15 -2.32 11.65
CA GLU A 59 -13.26 -2.16 12.59
C GLU A 59 -14.61 -2.00 11.86
N LEU A 60 -14.68 -1.21 10.79
CA LEU A 60 -15.91 -0.99 10.01
C LEU A 60 -16.43 -2.25 9.31
N THR A 61 -15.56 -3.23 9.04
CA THR A 61 -15.92 -4.48 8.38
C THR A 61 -16.22 -5.62 9.36
N HIS A 62 -15.96 -5.43 10.67
CA HIS A 62 -16.43 -6.36 11.68
C HIS A 62 -17.92 -6.12 11.97
N PRO A 63 -18.80 -7.12 11.78
CA PRO A 63 -20.17 -7.03 12.26
C PRO A 63 -20.17 -7.13 13.79
N ALA A 64 -20.90 -6.23 14.46
CA ALA A 64 -21.24 -6.33 15.88
C ALA A 64 -22.10 -7.58 16.18
#